data_AF-A0A842MEB5-F1
#
_entry.id   AF-A0A842MEB5-F1
#
_cell.length_a   1.000
_cell.length_b   1.000
_cell.length_c   1.000
_cell.angle_alpha   90.00
_cell.angle_beta   90.00
_cell.angle_gamma   90.00
#
_symmetry.space_group_name_H-M   'P 1'
#
loop_
_entity.id
_entity.type
_entity.pdbx_description
1 polymer ?
#
loop_
_entity_poly.entity_id
_entity_poly.type
_entity_poly.pdbx_seq_one_letter_code
_entity_poly.pdbx_strand_id
1 'polypeptide(L)'
;MERLKGYINSIVEVHLMDEQIITGRLVQVDEDLLNIFLEECTDISGKVSPAAVIMGASISHINIVSLPAYMSLDDKIYDLISKNGEMTVNEIAKILNAKPSSVSSALRRLKRNGMLPGARKNLRQG
;
A
#
# COMPACT_ATOMS: atom_id res chain seq x y z
N MET A 1 4.68 20.75 -1.66
CA MET A 1 3.40 20.16 -1.22
C MET A 1 3.60 18.66 -1.12
N GLU A 2 4.21 18.18 -0.03
CA GLU A 2 4.68 16.77 0.11
C GLU A 2 3.84 15.99 1.15
N ARG A 3 2.64 16.48 1.49
CA ARG A 3 1.89 16.01 2.67
C ARG A 3 0.94 14.84 2.39
N LEU A 4 0.36 14.73 1.18
CA LEU A 4 -0.67 13.71 0.91
C LEU A 4 -0.08 12.29 0.74
N LYS A 5 1.09 12.16 0.11
CA LYS A 5 1.82 10.87 0.03
C LYS A 5 2.15 10.28 1.40
N GLY A 6 2.34 11.13 2.41
CA GLY A 6 2.52 10.71 3.80
C GLY A 6 1.32 9.96 4.40
N TYR A 7 0.15 10.07 3.75
CA TYR A 7 -1.08 9.39 4.12
C TYR A 7 -1.37 8.13 3.29
N ILE A 8 -0.41 7.64 2.49
CA ILE A 8 -0.57 6.32 1.84
C ILE A 8 -0.79 5.25 2.93
N ASN A 9 -1.75 4.36 2.69
CA ASN A 9 -2.34 3.39 3.62
C ASN A 9 -3.26 3.98 4.71
N SER A 10 -3.62 5.25 4.64
CA SER A 10 -4.74 5.81 5.40
C SER A 10 -6.07 5.47 4.76
N ILE A 11 -7.12 5.39 5.57
CA ILE A 11 -8.49 5.55 5.10
C ILE A 11 -8.75 7.03 4.86
N VAL A 12 -9.28 7.35 3.68
CA VAL A 12 -9.62 8.71 3.26
C VAL A 12 -11.05 8.77 2.76
N GLU A 13 -11.67 9.92 2.96
CA GLU A 13 -12.94 10.30 2.36
C GLU A 13 -12.66 11.34 1.27
N VAL A 14 -13.08 11.03 0.05
CA VAL A 14 -12.87 11.88 -1.11
C VAL A 14 -14.21 12.45 -1.52
N HIS A 15 -14.34 13.76 -1.37
CA HIS A 15 -15.52 14.50 -1.77
C HIS A 15 -15.32 15.03 -3.19
N LEU A 16 -16.21 14.65 -4.09
CA LEU A 16 -16.19 15.06 -5.48
C LEU A 16 -17.02 16.34 -5.69
N MET A 17 -16.78 17.03 -6.81
CA MET A 17 -17.51 18.26 -7.16
C MET A 17 -19.01 18.04 -7.42
N ASP A 18 -19.42 16.81 -7.73
CA ASP A 18 -20.80 16.39 -7.98
C ASP A 18 -21.49 15.85 -6.72
N GLU A 19 -20.97 16.18 -5.53
CA GLU A 19 -21.46 15.77 -4.21
C GLU A 19 -21.36 14.26 -3.91
N GLN A 20 -20.73 13.48 -4.79
CA GLN A 20 -20.39 12.09 -4.48
C GLN A 20 -19.28 12.03 -3.41
N ILE A 21 -19.38 11.02 -2.55
CA ILE A 21 -18.37 10.71 -1.53
C ILE A 21 -17.89 9.28 -1.76
N ILE A 22 -16.57 9.11 -1.84
CA ILE A 22 -15.92 7.81 -1.92
C ILE A 22 -14.97 7.68 -0.75
N THR A 23 -15.21 6.70 0.11
CA THR A 23 -14.32 6.32 1.20
C THR A 23 -13.48 5.13 0.77
N GLY A 24 -12.18 5.13 1.04
CA GLY A 24 -11.31 3.99 0.71
C GLY A 24 -9.90 4.11 1.28
N ARG A 25 -9.09 3.06 1.10
CA ARG A 25 -7.66 3.10 1.45
C ARG A 25 -6.89 3.82 0.35
N LEU A 26 -6.14 4.86 0.71
CA LEU A 26 -5.27 5.58 -0.21
C LEU A 26 -4.03 4.74 -0.54
N VAL A 27 -3.85 4.39 -1.82
CA VAL A 27 -2.74 3.54 -2.26
C VAL A 27 -1.74 4.30 -3.12
N GLN A 28 -2.21 5.23 -3.95
CA GLN A 28 -1.35 6.02 -4.81
C GLN A 28 -1.85 7.46 -4.94
N VAL A 29 -0.90 8.38 -5.06
CA VAL A 29 -1.13 9.81 -5.34
C VAL A 29 -0.20 10.23 -6.46
N ASP A 30 -0.77 10.73 -7.55
CA ASP A 30 -0.09 11.54 -8.55
C ASP A 30 -0.10 13.00 -8.07
N GLU A 31 1.07 13.59 -7.86
CA GLU A 31 1.18 14.95 -7.30
C GLU A 31 0.98 16.05 -8.35
N ASP A 32 1.16 15.74 -9.63
CA ASP A 32 1.07 16.74 -10.70
C ASP A 32 -0.40 17.06 -10.99
N LEU A 33 -1.23 16.02 -11.01
CA LEU A 33 -2.65 16.13 -11.34
C LEU A 33 -3.59 15.86 -10.15
N LEU A 34 -3.06 15.47 -8.99
CA LEU A 34 -3.83 15.02 -7.82
C LEU A 34 -4.76 13.84 -8.12
N ASN A 35 -4.41 13.02 -9.12
CA ASN A 35 -5.09 11.76 -9.33
C ASN A 35 -4.76 10.81 -8.18
N ILE A 36 -5.76 10.11 -7.67
CA ILE A 36 -5.57 9.17 -6.57
C ILE A 36 -6.14 7.80 -6.92
N PHE A 37 -5.48 6.77 -6.42
CA PHE A 37 -5.95 5.39 -6.47
C PHE A 37 -6.35 4.94 -5.08
N LEU A 38 -7.58 4.49 -4.95
CA LEU A 38 -8.15 3.94 -3.73
C LEU A 38 -8.43 2.45 -3.89
N GLU A 39 -8.27 1.70 -2.80
CA GLU A 39 -8.70 0.31 -2.67
C GLU A 39 -9.80 0.17 -1.61
N GLU A 40 -10.56 -0.93 -1.65
CA GLU A 40 -11.60 -1.26 -0.65
C GLU A 40 -12.62 -0.10 -0.47
N CYS A 41 -13.11 0.41 -1.61
CA CYS A 41 -13.89 1.63 -1.67
C CYS A 41 -15.36 1.39 -1.29
N THR A 42 -15.98 2.37 -0.64
CA THR A 42 -17.42 2.43 -0.38
C THR A 42 -17.93 3.81 -0.78
N ASP A 43 -19.02 3.87 -1.54
CA ASP A 43 -19.68 5.14 -1.87
C ASP A 43 -20.73 5.53 -0.83
N ILE A 44 -21.31 6.73 -0.98
CA ILE A 44 -22.35 7.26 -0.08
C ILE A 44 -23.60 6.37 0.02
N SER A 45 -23.86 5.51 -0.98
CA SER A 45 -24.98 4.56 -0.97
C SER A 45 -24.64 3.25 -0.24
N GLY A 46 -23.41 3.10 0.22
CA GLY A 46 -22.89 1.86 0.83
C GLY A 46 -22.45 0.82 -0.19
N LYS A 47 -22.40 1.16 -1.49
CA LYS A 47 -21.95 0.22 -2.51
C LYS A 47 -20.43 0.07 -2.43
N VAL A 48 -19.99 -1.18 -2.32
CA VAL A 48 -18.57 -1.52 -2.25
C VAL A 48 -17.99 -1.73 -3.64
N SER A 49 -16.80 -1.20 -3.87
CA SER A 49 -15.99 -1.42 -5.06
C SER A 49 -14.56 -1.80 -4.66
N PRO A 50 -13.92 -2.76 -5.33
CA PRO A 50 -12.58 -3.21 -4.93
C PRO A 50 -11.52 -2.10 -5.07
N ALA A 51 -11.70 -1.20 -6.04
CA ALA A 51 -10.81 -0.07 -6.26
C ALA A 51 -11.53 1.08 -7.01
N ALA A 52 -10.99 2.28 -6.90
CA ALA A 52 -11.41 3.46 -7.64
C ALA A 52 -10.20 4.31 -8.05
N VAL A 53 -10.23 4.84 -9.27
CA VAL A 53 -9.35 5.93 -9.71
C VAL A 53 -10.16 7.21 -9.66
N ILE A 54 -9.68 8.20 -8.90
CA ILE A 54 -10.32 9.50 -8.81
C ILE A 54 -9.43 10.53 -9.48
N MET A 55 -9.99 11.20 -10.49
CA MET A 55 -9.31 12.25 -11.22
C MET A 55 -9.19 13.49 -10.33
N GLY A 56 -8.00 14.07 -10.18
CA GLY A 56 -7.81 15.19 -9.27
C GLY A 56 -8.66 16.42 -9.62
N ALA A 57 -8.94 16.63 -10.91
CA ALA A 57 -9.85 17.68 -11.39
C ALA A 57 -11.30 17.52 -10.91
N SER A 58 -11.71 16.32 -10.48
CA SER A 58 -13.05 16.04 -9.93
C SER A 58 -13.12 16.16 -8.40
N ILE A 59 -11.98 16.31 -7.73
CA ILE A 59 -11.89 16.35 -6.26
C ILE A 59 -12.21 17.76 -5.77
N SER A 60 -13.18 17.88 -4.87
CA SER A 60 -13.42 19.09 -4.08
C SER A 60 -12.41 19.17 -2.92
N HIS A 61 -12.35 18.13 -2.09
CA HIS A 61 -11.41 18.01 -0.99
C HIS A 61 -11.27 16.55 -0.52
N ILE A 62 -10.26 16.28 0.31
CA ILE A 62 -9.97 14.97 0.87
C ILE A 62 -9.86 15.09 2.39
N ASN A 63 -10.62 14.27 3.11
CA ASN A 63 -10.51 14.12 4.55
C ASN A 63 -9.68 12.87 4.88
N ILE A 64 -8.71 13.02 5.78
CA ILE A 64 -7.94 11.90 6.31
C ILE A 64 -8.70 11.32 7.50
N VAL A 65 -9.32 10.17 7.31
CA VAL A 65 -10.17 9.51 8.32
C VAL A 65 -9.31 8.71 9.31
N SER A 66 -8.21 8.12 8.83
CA SER A 66 -7.27 7.40 9.68
C SER A 66 -5.83 7.80 9.41
N LEU A 67 -4.96 7.63 10.40
CA LEU A 67 -3.52 7.66 10.16
C LEU A 67 -3.11 6.45 9.29
N PRO A 68 -1.95 6.52 8.61
CA PRO A 68 -1.42 5.39 7.87
C PRO A 68 -1.32 4.18 8.79
N ALA A 69 -1.84 3.03 8.35
CA ALA A 69 -1.53 1.80 9.04
C ALA A 69 -0.01 1.64 9.07
N TYR A 70 0.58 1.56 10.27
CA TYR A 70 2.02 1.39 10.41
C TYR A 70 2.42 0.05 9.81
N MET A 71 2.98 0.10 8.61
CA MET A 71 3.51 -1.09 7.95
C MET A 71 4.90 -1.36 8.51
N SER A 72 5.06 -2.49 9.19
CA SER A 72 6.35 -2.87 9.73
C SER A 72 7.36 -3.08 8.60
N LEU A 73 8.66 -3.07 8.90
CA LEU A 73 9.67 -3.40 7.90
C LEU A 73 9.43 -4.78 7.29
N ASP A 74 8.91 -5.72 8.08
CA ASP A 74 8.60 -7.08 7.63
C ASP A 74 7.46 -7.05 6.59
N ASP A 75 6.40 -6.29 6.85
CA ASP A 75 5.26 -6.14 5.92
C ASP A 75 5.68 -5.44 4.62
N LYS A 76 6.52 -4.40 4.71
CA LYS A 76 7.06 -3.69 3.53
C LYS A 76 7.92 -4.60 2.66
N ILE A 77 8.73 -5.46 3.27
CA ILE A 77 9.57 -6.43 2.56
C ILE A 77 8.71 -7.51 1.92
N TYR A 78 7.69 -8.00 2.64
CA TYR A 78 6.76 -8.99 2.11
C TYR A 78 6.01 -8.47 0.88
N ASP A 79 5.46 -7.26 0.95
CA ASP A 79 4.74 -6.64 -0.16
C ASP A 79 5.66 -6.43 -1.38
N LEU A 80 6.89 -5.96 -1.16
CA LEU A 80 7.87 -5.74 -2.23
C LEU A 80 8.23 -7.04 -2.96
N ILE A 81 8.47 -8.12 -2.21
CA ILE A 81 8.76 -9.46 -2.78
C ILE A 81 7.52 -10.03 -3.47
N SER A 82 6.33 -9.84 -2.91
CA SER A 82 5.10 -10.35 -3.51
C SER A 82 4.79 -9.70 -4.86
N LYS A 83 5.13 -8.41 -5.02
CA LYS A 83 4.93 -7.66 -6.28
C LYS A 83 6.02 -7.91 -7.33
N ASN A 84 7.28 -8.06 -6.92
CA ASN A 84 8.42 -8.09 -7.84
C ASN A 84 9.08 -9.47 -7.97
N GLY A 85 8.69 -10.45 -7.14
CA GLY A 85 9.30 -11.77 -7.10
C GLY A 85 10.56 -11.83 -6.23
N GLU A 86 11.50 -12.70 -6.57
CA GLU A 86 12.75 -12.84 -5.83
C GLU A 86 13.61 -11.57 -5.93
N MET A 87 14.04 -11.05 -4.77
CA MET A 87 14.88 -9.86 -4.69
C MET A 87 16.00 -10.06 -3.67
N THR A 88 17.15 -9.43 -3.93
CA THR A 88 18.29 -9.47 -3.01
C THR A 88 18.11 -8.47 -1.87
N VAL A 89 18.82 -8.72 -0.75
CA VAL A 89 18.83 -7.85 0.43
C VAL A 89 19.21 -6.41 0.06
N ASN A 90 20.15 -6.23 -0.88
CA ASN A 90 20.64 -4.91 -1.27
C ASN A 90 19.62 -4.14 -2.12
N GLU A 91 18.89 -4.82 -3.01
CA GLU A 91 17.83 -4.19 -3.81
C GLU A 91 16.68 -3.72 -2.91
N ILE A 92 16.24 -4.58 -1.99
CA ILE A 92 15.20 -4.27 -1.02
C ILE A 92 15.64 -3.10 -0.11
N ALA A 93 16.88 -3.13 0.39
CA ALA A 93 17.44 -2.08 1.23
C ALA A 93 17.46 -0.71 0.52
N LYS A 94 17.79 -0.70 -0.78
CA LYS A 94 17.81 0.52 -1.59
C LYS A 94 16.41 1.07 -1.82
N ILE A 95 15.43 0.22 -2.12
CA ILE A 95 14.04 0.64 -2.37
C ILE A 95 13.38 1.14 -1.08
N LEU A 96 13.57 0.43 0.03
CA LEU A 96 12.95 0.78 1.31
C LEU A 96 13.75 1.80 2.13
N ASN A 97 14.87 2.30 1.59
CA ASN A 97 15.83 3.16 2.29
C ASN A 97 16.17 2.63 3.70
N ALA A 98 16.43 1.32 3.78
CA ALA A 98 16.66 0.59 5.02
C ALA A 98 18.08 0.02 5.06
N LYS A 99 18.60 -0.24 6.28
CA LYS A 99 19.92 -0.87 6.42
C LYS A 99 19.85 -2.33 5.93
N PRO A 100 20.84 -2.82 5.14
CA PRO A 100 20.88 -4.21 4.70
C PRO A 100 20.80 -5.23 5.85
N SER A 101 21.39 -4.91 7.00
CA SER A 101 21.30 -5.74 8.22
C SER A 101 19.88 -5.84 8.77
N SER A 102 19.11 -4.75 8.75
CA SER A 102 17.70 -4.74 9.15
C SER A 102 16.85 -5.55 8.20
N VAL A 103 17.08 -5.43 6.89
CA VAL A 103 16.40 -6.20 5.84
C VAL A 103 16.70 -7.69 5.98
N SER A 104 17.98 -8.08 6.16
CA SER A 104 18.38 -9.47 6.37
C SER A 104 17.71 -10.09 7.60
N SER A 105 17.63 -9.33 8.69
CA SER A 105 16.94 -9.76 9.91
C SER A 105 15.43 -9.95 9.69
N ALA A 106 14.79 -9.02 8.98
CA ALA A 106 13.38 -9.12 8.62
C ALA A 106 13.08 -10.31 7.70
N LEU A 107 13.89 -10.54 6.67
CA LEU A 107 13.78 -11.70 5.79
C LEU A 107 13.91 -13.02 6.55
N ARG A 108 14.84 -13.10 7.51
CA ARG A 108 14.96 -14.26 8.41
C ARG A 108 13.69 -14.49 9.23
N ARG A 109 13.07 -13.42 9.76
CA ARG A 109 11.80 -13.52 10.50
C ARG A 109 10.66 -13.99 9.59
N LEU A 110 10.51 -13.39 8.42
CA LEU A 110 9.49 -13.77 7.43
C LEU A 110 9.63 -15.23 6.98
N LYS A 111 10.86 -15.69 6.74
CA LYS A 111 11.16 -17.08 6.39
C LYS A 111 10.77 -18.04 7.51
N ARG A 112 11.13 -17.71 8.75
CA ARG A 112 10.79 -18.52 9.94
C ARG A 112 9.28 -18.61 10.16
N ASN A 113 8.55 -17.53 9.87
CA ASN A 113 7.10 -17.48 10.02
C ASN A 113 6.34 -18.08 8.82
N GLY A 114 7.06 -18.59 7.80
CA GLY A 114 6.45 -19.19 6.59
C GLY A 114 5.74 -18.18 5.67
N MET A 115 6.04 -16.89 5.83
CA MET A 115 5.35 -15.80 5.13
C MET A 115 6.02 -15.43 3.80
N LEU A 116 7.12 -16.06 3.38
CA LEU A 116 7.71 -15.77 2.06
C LEU A 116 7.02 -16.57 0.94
N PRO A 117 6.57 -15.91 -0.15
CA PRO A 117 6.02 -16.60 -1.31
C PRO A 117 7.15 -17.40 -1.99
N GLY A 118 7.22 -18.69 -1.69
CA GLY A 118 8.29 -19.59 -2.14
C GLY A 118 8.65 -20.68 -1.14
N ALA A 119 8.42 -20.45 0.16
CA ALA A 119 8.77 -21.43 1.20
C ALA A 119 7.92 -22.72 1.16
N ARG A 120 6.76 -22.70 0.49
CA ARG A 120 5.86 -23.87 0.38
C ARG A 120 6.08 -24.74 -0.87
N LYS A 121 7.01 -24.41 -1.77
CA LYS A 121 7.17 -25.18 -3.03
C LYS A 121 8.03 -26.46 -2.90
N ASN A 122 8.65 -26.74 -1.75
CA ASN A 122 9.56 -27.88 -1.57
C ASN A 122 9.19 -28.83 -0.40
N LEU A 123 7.91 -29.03 -0.09
CA LEU A 123 7.47 -30.00 0.93
C LEU A 123 6.52 -31.10 0.41
N ARG A 124 6.53 -31.36 -0.90
CA ARG A 124 5.83 -32.52 -1.48
C ARG A 124 6.69 -33.21 -2.53
N GLN A 125 7.77 -33.83 -2.10
CA GLN A 125 8.27 -35.05 -2.73
C GLN A 125 8.61 -36.03 -1.60
N GLY A 126 7.78 -37.07 -1.51
CA GLY A 126 7.81 -38.19 -0.59
C GLY A 126 6.71 -39.12 -1.02
#